data_AF-A0A3D0MAJ8-F1
#
_entry.id   AF-A0A3D0MAJ8-F1
#
_cell.length_a   1.000
_cell.length_b   1.000
_cell.length_c   1.000
_cell.angle_alpha   90.00
_cell.angle_beta   90.00
_cell.angle_gamma   90.00
#
_symmetry.space_group_name_H-M   'P 1'
#
loop_
_entity.id
_entity.type
_entity.pdbx_description
1 polymer ?
#
loop_
_entity_poly.entity_id
_entity_poly.type
_entity_poly.pdbx_seq_one_letter_code
_entity_poly.pdbx_strand_id
1 'polypeptide(L)'
;MTGYPVSYKNFAADDDSNGPLFYLRALEDSGKGENLQPQDVGNALLNYAPYEHGFFWWGGYGNSTEHTAYLNLYHGIPAPQSGSIRQNGSTVAEQIGGQIFIDTWGLVCPGDPDRAALFAKNAASVT
;
A
#
# COMPACT_ATOMS: atom_id res chain seq x y z
N MET A 1 2.33 -23.01 -27.11
CA MET A 1 2.17 -21.55 -27.03
C MET A 1 3.56 -20.95 -27.21
N THR A 2 3.81 -20.14 -28.24
CA THR A 2 5.15 -19.63 -28.59
C THR A 2 5.39 -18.18 -28.14
N GLY A 3 4.52 -17.64 -27.27
CA GLY A 3 4.63 -16.28 -26.73
C GLY A 3 3.57 -15.99 -25.65
N TYR A 4 3.67 -14.83 -25.01
CA TYR A 4 2.68 -14.33 -24.05
C TYR A 4 1.34 -14.06 -24.76
N PRO A 5 0.20 -14.33 -24.10
CA PRO A 5 -1.14 -14.11 -24.67
C PRO A 5 -1.48 -12.64 -24.94
N VAL A 6 -0.76 -11.70 -24.31
CA VAL A 6 -0.98 -10.26 -24.44
C VAL A 6 0.35 -9.56 -24.64
N SER A 7 0.39 -8.57 -25.54
CA SER A 7 1.57 -7.74 -25.79
C SER A 7 1.43 -6.44 -25.00
N TYR A 8 2.19 -6.31 -23.91
CA TYR A 8 2.23 -5.11 -23.09
C TYR A 8 3.28 -4.14 -23.62
N LYS A 9 2.89 -2.87 -23.83
CA LYS A 9 3.78 -1.81 -24.32
C LYS A 9 4.43 -1.02 -23.18
N ASN A 10 3.72 -0.93 -22.04
CA ASN A 10 4.20 -0.40 -20.77
C ASN A 10 4.10 -1.53 -19.74
N PHE A 11 4.98 -1.55 -18.74
CA PHE A 11 4.90 -2.51 -17.64
C PHE A 11 3.49 -2.42 -17.02
N ALA A 12 2.82 -3.57 -16.87
CA ALA A 12 1.52 -3.60 -16.22
C ALA A 12 1.72 -3.15 -14.76
N ALA A 13 0.78 -2.35 -14.24
CA ALA A 13 0.81 -2.04 -12.82
C ALA A 13 0.67 -3.36 -12.03
N ASP A 14 1.54 -3.52 -11.03
CA ASP A 14 1.63 -4.71 -10.18
C ASP A 14 1.91 -4.20 -8.76
N ASP A 15 0.83 -3.95 -8.05
CA ASP A 15 0.86 -3.46 -6.68
C ASP A 15 1.49 -4.46 -5.73
N ASP A 16 1.30 -5.77 -5.95
CA ASP A 16 1.89 -6.84 -5.14
C ASP A 16 3.43 -6.75 -5.14
N SER A 17 4.04 -6.42 -6.27
CA SER A 17 5.50 -6.25 -6.37
C SER A 17 5.97 -4.89 -5.85
N ASN A 18 5.18 -3.83 -6.05
CA ASN A 18 5.56 -2.46 -5.70
C ASN A 18 5.39 -2.18 -4.19
N GLY A 19 4.24 -2.50 -3.62
CA GLY A 19 3.89 -2.22 -2.22
C GLY A 19 4.98 -2.62 -1.21
N PRO A 20 5.47 -3.89 -1.22
CA PRO A 20 6.53 -4.35 -0.32
C PRO A 20 7.82 -3.54 -0.37
N LEU A 21 8.19 -2.97 -1.51
CA LEU A 21 9.41 -2.17 -1.65
C LEU A 21 9.19 -0.72 -1.21
N PHE A 22 8.04 -0.13 -1.56
CA PHE A 22 7.79 1.28 -1.28
C PHE A 22 7.39 1.54 0.15
N TYR A 23 6.68 0.62 0.82
CA TYR A 23 6.36 0.81 2.23
C TYR A 23 7.60 0.81 3.13
N LEU A 24 8.71 0.17 2.72
CA LEU A 24 9.99 0.31 3.41
C LEU A 24 10.53 1.74 3.38
N ARG A 25 10.24 2.52 2.34
CA ARG A 25 10.62 3.94 2.29
C ARG A 25 9.99 4.75 3.41
N ALA A 26 8.82 4.34 3.90
CA ALA A 26 8.21 4.99 5.06
C ALA A 26 9.09 4.88 6.33
N LEU A 27 9.82 3.77 6.52
CA LEU A 27 10.76 3.63 7.63
C LEU A 27 11.95 4.57 7.48
N GLU A 28 12.54 4.62 6.29
CA GLU A 28 13.71 5.46 5.99
C GLU A 28 13.35 6.95 6.05
N ASP A 29 12.29 7.36 5.35
CA ASP A 29 11.92 8.76 5.15
C ASP A 29 11.30 9.38 6.41
N SER A 30 10.61 8.58 7.25
CA SER A 30 10.05 9.09 8.51
C SER A 30 11.13 9.33 9.57
N GLY A 31 12.24 8.60 9.53
CA GLY A 31 13.28 8.62 10.56
C GLY A 31 12.79 8.18 11.96
N LYS A 32 11.61 7.55 12.05
CA LYS A 32 10.96 7.19 13.33
C LYS A 32 11.29 5.79 13.83
N GLY A 33 11.93 4.97 12.99
CA GLY A 33 12.29 3.58 13.31
C GLY A 33 11.07 2.79 13.79
N GLU A 34 11.11 2.34 15.04
CA GLU A 34 10.07 1.54 15.68
C GLU A 34 8.72 2.27 15.86
N ASN A 35 8.72 3.61 15.79
CA ASN A 35 7.52 4.43 15.96
C ASN A 35 6.79 4.75 14.65
N LEU A 36 6.99 3.96 13.59
CA LEU A 36 6.32 4.13 12.29
C LEU A 36 4.80 4.21 12.46
N GLN A 37 4.18 5.30 11.99
CA GLN A 37 2.73 5.50 12.04
C GLN A 37 2.10 5.28 10.67
N PRO A 38 0.79 4.95 10.59
CA PRO A 38 0.08 4.82 9.30
C PRO A 38 0.24 6.05 8.39
N GLN A 39 0.24 7.26 8.95
CA GLN A 39 0.44 8.48 8.17
C GLN A 39 1.83 8.57 7.52
N ASP A 40 2.86 7.96 8.11
CA ASP A 40 4.19 7.91 7.48
C ASP A 40 4.17 7.05 6.22
N VAL A 41 3.46 5.93 6.28
CA VAL A 41 3.23 5.05 5.12
C VAL A 41 2.37 5.76 4.07
N GLY A 42 1.30 6.45 4.48
CA GLY A 42 0.47 7.25 3.56
C GLY A 42 1.26 8.37 2.87
N ASN A 43 2.17 9.04 3.58
CA ASN A 43 3.04 10.06 2.98
C ASN A 43 4.04 9.46 1.98
N ALA A 44 4.66 8.33 2.32
CA ALA A 44 5.54 7.62 1.40
C ALA A 44 4.74 7.19 0.15
N LEU A 45 3.52 6.68 0.32
CA LEU A 45 2.67 6.31 -0.80
C LEU A 45 2.40 7.49 -1.74
N LEU A 46 2.04 8.66 -1.20
CA LEU A 46 1.84 9.87 -2.02
C LEU A 46 3.11 10.36 -2.71
N ASN A 47 4.29 10.14 -2.11
CA ASN A 47 5.57 10.55 -2.67
C ASN A 47 6.05 9.64 -3.81
N TYR A 48 5.78 8.34 -3.74
CA TYR A 48 6.35 7.35 -4.66
C TYR A 48 5.36 6.75 -5.65
N ALA A 49 4.07 6.66 -5.31
CA ALA A 49 3.05 6.16 -6.25
C ALA A 49 2.70 7.28 -7.24
N PRO A 50 2.99 7.10 -8.54
CA PRO A 50 2.68 8.11 -9.55
C PRO A 50 1.16 8.16 -9.75
N TYR A 51 0.59 9.36 -9.68
CA TYR A 51 -0.85 9.55 -9.85
C TYR A 51 -1.37 8.90 -11.14
N GLU A 52 -2.27 7.92 -11.00
CA GLU A 52 -2.93 7.18 -12.08
C GLU A 52 -1.97 6.56 -13.12
N HIS A 53 -0.73 6.27 -12.74
CA HIS A 53 0.27 5.72 -13.67
C HIS A 53 1.18 4.67 -13.03
N GLY A 54 1.13 3.43 -13.53
CA GLY A 54 1.90 2.32 -12.96
C GLY A 54 1.59 2.13 -11.47
N PHE A 55 2.38 1.34 -10.74
CA PHE A 55 2.18 1.12 -9.29
C PHE A 55 0.94 0.29 -8.92
N PHE A 56 -0.27 0.86 -8.95
CA PHE A 56 -1.51 0.21 -8.53
C PHE A 56 -2.31 -0.37 -9.69
N TRP A 57 -3.10 -1.40 -9.42
CA TRP A 57 -4.31 -1.60 -10.21
C TRP A 57 -5.26 -0.41 -10.03
N TRP A 58 -5.24 0.53 -10.98
CA TRP A 58 -6.09 1.72 -10.98
C TRP A 58 -7.56 1.41 -11.31
N GLY A 59 -8.19 0.51 -10.56
CA GLY A 59 -9.55 -0.01 -10.79
C GLY A 59 -10.71 0.96 -10.52
N GLY A 60 -10.43 2.08 -9.86
CA GLY A 60 -11.35 3.20 -9.67
C GLY A 60 -11.79 3.36 -8.21
N TYR A 61 -12.23 4.57 -7.87
CA TYR A 61 -12.74 4.91 -6.55
C TYR A 61 -13.99 4.11 -6.20
N GLY A 62 -14.00 3.46 -5.03
CA GLY A 62 -15.09 2.59 -4.58
C GLY A 62 -15.04 1.16 -5.14
N ASN A 63 -14.06 0.84 -5.99
CA ASN A 63 -13.90 -0.48 -6.61
C ASN A 63 -12.59 -1.16 -6.20
N SER A 64 -11.46 -0.45 -6.34
CA SER A 64 -10.13 -0.92 -5.90
C SER A 64 -9.79 -0.29 -4.56
N THR A 65 -9.33 -1.12 -3.62
CA THR A 65 -8.89 -0.70 -2.28
C THR A 65 -7.80 0.36 -2.35
N GLU A 66 -6.71 0.05 -3.03
CA GLU A 66 -5.51 0.89 -3.13
C GLU A 66 -5.81 2.19 -3.86
N HIS A 67 -6.53 2.11 -4.99
CA HIS A 67 -6.90 3.31 -5.75
C HIS A 67 -7.83 4.20 -4.90
N THR A 68 -8.81 3.62 -4.20
CA THR A 68 -9.72 4.40 -3.34
C THR A 68 -8.97 5.09 -2.21
N ALA A 69 -8.10 4.35 -1.51
CA ALA A 69 -7.34 4.90 -0.39
C ALA A 69 -6.28 5.93 -0.83
N TYR A 70 -5.64 5.71 -1.99
CA TYR A 70 -4.74 6.70 -2.59
C TYR A 70 -5.47 8.01 -2.88
N LEU A 71 -6.65 7.95 -3.49
CA LEU A 71 -7.45 9.15 -3.75
C LEU A 71 -7.93 9.81 -2.46
N ASN A 72 -8.27 9.04 -1.43
CA ASN A 72 -8.59 9.59 -0.11
C ASN A 72 -7.41 10.40 0.46
N LEU A 73 -6.20 9.82 0.45
CA LEU A 73 -4.97 10.50 0.88
C LEU A 73 -4.70 11.75 0.05
N TYR A 74 -4.80 11.63 -1.27
CA TYR A 74 -4.61 12.73 -2.22
C TYR A 74 -5.59 13.90 -1.97
N HIS A 75 -6.82 13.60 -1.56
CA HIS A 75 -7.84 14.58 -1.18
C HIS A 75 -7.80 15.00 0.30
N GLY A 76 -6.74 14.63 1.04
CA GLY A 76 -6.48 15.11 2.40
C GLY A 76 -7.15 14.32 3.51
N ILE A 77 -7.73 13.14 3.24
CA ILE A 77 -8.18 12.22 4.28
C ILE A 77 -6.94 11.48 4.82
N PRO A 78 -6.61 11.62 6.12
CA PRO A 78 -5.37 11.08 6.67
C PRO A 78 -5.43 9.55 6.81
N ALA A 79 -4.26 8.90 6.86
CA ALA A 79 -4.18 7.51 7.30
C ALA A 79 -4.28 7.44 8.84
N PRO A 80 -4.93 6.39 9.40
CA PRO A 80 -5.50 5.23 8.72
C PRO A 80 -6.96 5.41 8.25
N GLN A 81 -7.53 6.62 8.36
CA GLN A 81 -8.91 6.85 7.92
C GLN A 81 -9.08 6.58 6.41
N SER A 82 -8.05 6.88 5.61
CA SER A 82 -8.00 6.66 4.16
C SER A 82 -8.37 5.24 3.71
N GLY A 83 -7.95 4.21 4.44
CA GLY A 83 -8.23 2.80 4.14
C GLY A 83 -9.38 2.21 4.97
N SER A 84 -9.92 2.97 5.93
CA SER A 84 -10.83 2.40 6.93
C SER A 84 -12.18 1.95 6.36
N ILE A 85 -12.73 0.87 6.92
CA ILE A 85 -14.11 0.40 6.64
C ILE A 85 -15.14 1.53 6.83
N ARG A 86 -14.95 2.41 7.82
CA ARG A 86 -15.85 3.54 8.07
C ARG A 86 -15.90 4.51 6.88
N GLN A 87 -14.75 4.72 6.24
CA GLN A 87 -14.61 5.63 5.11
C GLN A 87 -15.07 4.97 3.80
N ASN A 88 -14.69 3.71 3.57
CA ASN A 88 -14.79 3.07 2.25
C ASN A 88 -15.90 2.00 2.14
N GLY A 89 -16.49 1.59 3.27
CA GLY A 89 -17.37 0.43 3.33
C GLY A 89 -16.60 -0.89 3.34
N SER A 90 -17.27 -1.98 3.72
CA SER A 90 -16.64 -3.30 3.86
C SER A 90 -16.13 -3.86 2.54
N THR A 91 -16.88 -3.68 1.44
CA THR A 91 -16.50 -4.20 0.12
C THR A 91 -15.14 -3.73 -0.36
N VAL A 92 -14.77 -2.48 -0.06
CA VAL A 92 -13.49 -1.91 -0.45
C VAL A 92 -12.43 -2.19 0.62
N ALA A 93 -12.75 -2.02 1.90
CA ALA A 93 -11.74 -2.14 2.95
C ALA A 93 -11.34 -3.58 3.31
N GLU A 94 -12.05 -4.60 2.82
CA GLU A 94 -11.77 -6.01 3.13
C GLU A 94 -11.16 -6.80 1.96
N GLN A 95 -10.73 -6.13 0.87
CA GLN A 95 -9.98 -6.80 -0.20
C GLN A 95 -8.56 -7.17 0.28
N ILE A 96 -7.83 -7.92 -0.55
CA ILE A 96 -6.60 -8.60 -0.13
C ILE A 96 -5.34 -7.72 -0.13
N GLY A 97 -5.41 -6.49 -0.63
CA GLY A 97 -4.28 -5.56 -0.76
C GLY A 97 -3.36 -5.48 0.44
N GLY A 98 -3.94 -5.16 1.59
CA GLY A 98 -3.20 -5.06 2.85
C GLY A 98 -2.53 -6.37 3.30
N GLN A 99 -2.90 -7.54 2.74
CA GLN A 99 -2.30 -8.84 3.06
C GLN A 99 -1.16 -9.21 2.12
N ILE A 100 -1.23 -8.84 0.84
CA ILE A 100 -0.21 -9.18 -0.15
C ILE A 100 1.06 -8.32 -0.02
N PHE A 101 0.97 -7.15 0.62
CA PHE A 101 2.11 -6.23 0.78
C PHE A 101 3.01 -6.51 2.01
N ILE A 102 2.73 -7.53 2.83
CA ILE A 102 3.25 -7.62 4.20
C ILE A 102 4.58 -8.35 4.37
N ASP A 103 5.03 -9.12 3.38
CA ASP A 103 6.20 -10.01 3.51
C ASP A 103 7.48 -9.27 3.90
N THR A 104 7.62 -8.02 3.45
CA THR A 104 8.80 -7.17 3.69
C THR A 104 9.06 -6.91 5.18
N TRP A 105 8.01 -6.88 6.01
CA TRP A 105 8.12 -6.50 7.43
C TRP A 105 8.86 -7.55 8.25
N GLY A 106 8.73 -8.82 7.90
CA GLY A 106 9.51 -9.89 8.51
C GLY A 106 11.01 -9.79 8.18
N LEU A 107 11.35 -9.29 6.98
CA LEU A 107 12.74 -9.13 6.54
C LEU A 107 13.46 -8.02 7.30
N VAL A 108 12.76 -6.93 7.64
CA VAL A 108 13.34 -5.78 8.35
C VAL A 108 13.23 -5.86 9.88
N CYS A 109 12.52 -6.86 10.40
CA CYS A 109 12.35 -7.12 11.84
C CYS A 109 12.89 -8.51 12.23
N PRO A 110 14.18 -8.81 12.01
CA PRO A 110 14.72 -10.15 12.27
C PRO A 110 14.65 -10.51 13.76
N GLY A 111 14.00 -11.63 14.06
CA GLY A 111 13.84 -12.12 15.45
C GLY A 111 12.80 -11.35 16.28
N ASP A 112 12.07 -10.41 15.69
CA ASP A 112 11.04 -9.60 16.36
C ASP A 112 9.70 -9.66 15.60
N PRO A 113 8.94 -10.77 15.75
CA PRO A 113 7.67 -10.95 15.05
C PRO A 113 6.57 -9.96 15.48
N ASP A 114 6.60 -9.50 16.73
CA ASP A 114 5.62 -8.53 17.23
C ASP A 114 5.78 -7.18 16.53
N ARG A 115 7.03 -6.75 16.31
CA ARG A 115 7.34 -5.55 15.53
C ARG A 115 6.97 -5.70 14.07
N ALA A 116 7.26 -6.85 13.45
CA ALA A 116 6.86 -7.12 12.07
C ALA A 116 5.33 -7.01 11.91
N ALA A 117 4.57 -7.59 12.85
CA ALA A 117 3.11 -7.52 12.86
C ALA A 117 2.59 -6.09 13.08
N LEU A 118 3.25 -5.29 13.93
CA LEU A 118 2.91 -3.89 14.13
C LEU A 118 3.10 -3.06 12.85
N PHE A 119 4.24 -3.21 12.16
CA PHE A 119 4.49 -2.52 10.90
C PHE A 119 3.53 -2.97 9.80
N ALA A 120 3.28 -4.27 9.69
CA ALA A 120 2.31 -4.82 8.75
C ALA A 120 0.91 -4.23 8.98
N LYS A 121 0.46 -4.18 10.25
CA LYS A 121 -0.81 -3.56 10.62
C LYS A 121 -0.87 -2.08 10.26
N ASN A 122 0.18 -1.32 10.58
CA ASN A 122 0.20 0.11 10.32
C ASN A 122 0.16 0.40 8.82
N ALA A 123 0.90 -0.36 8.01
CA ALA A 123 0.89 -0.23 6.56
C ALA A 123 -0.44 -0.67 5.93
N ALA A 124 -0.96 -1.84 6.33
CA ALA A 124 -2.24 -2.34 5.83
C ALA A 124 -3.42 -1.42 6.19
N SER A 125 -3.33 -0.65 7.28
CA SER A 125 -4.39 0.29 7.66
C SER A 125 -4.47 1.55 6.79
N VAL A 126 -3.49 1.79 5.91
CA VAL A 126 -3.47 2.94 5.00
C VAL A 126 -4.42 2.75 3.83
N THR A 127 -4.50 1.53 3.30
CA THR A 127 -5.25 1.17 2.09
C THR A 127 -6.40 0.24 2.37
#